data_AF-A0A7W0M0G3-F1
#
_entry.id   AF-A0A7W0M0G3-F1
#
_cell.length_a   1.000
_cell.length_b   1.000
_cell.length_c   1.000
_cell.angle_alpha   90.00
_cell.angle_beta   90.00
_cell.angle_gamma   90.00
#
_symmetry.space_group_name_H-M   'P 1'
#
loop_
_entity.id
_entity.type
_entity.pdbx_description
1 polymer ?
#
loop_
_entity_poly.entity_id
_entity_poly.type
_entity_poly.pdbx_seq_one_letter_code
_entity_poly.pdbx_strand_id
1 'polypeptide(L)'
;MTLVTGPAWTGLPAGRYGWLAYETIEADVRVAGVAVARRLTSLTASAGNPMRARNALMAGLRLAPACEEIWRDALTLANQFAERADVRAVADDMYAAIARFGSPRGAEAETDAVVDQLLPGYRRSAA
;
A
#
# COMPACT_ATOMS: atom_id res chain seq x y z
N MET A 1 1.58 3.24 13.67
CA MET A 1 1.93 4.48 12.93
C MET A 1 0.90 5.57 13.19
N THR A 2 0.96 6.22 14.35
CA THR A 2 0.07 7.34 14.69
C THR A 2 0.53 8.67 14.07
N LEU A 3 1.78 8.73 13.59
CA LEU A 3 2.41 9.92 13.01
C LEU A 3 2.02 10.17 11.53
N VAL A 4 1.45 9.17 10.85
CA VAL A 4 1.05 9.28 9.44
C VAL A 4 -0.45 9.59 9.36
N THR A 5 -0.75 10.86 9.11
CA THR A 5 -2.12 11.39 9.02
C THR A 5 -2.58 11.63 7.58
N GLY A 6 -1.67 11.70 6.61
CA GLY A 6 -1.97 11.89 5.19
C GLY A 6 -0.74 12.30 4.38
N PRO A 7 -0.91 12.69 3.11
CA PRO A 7 0.17 13.24 2.29
C PRO A 7 0.85 14.45 2.96
N ALA A 8 2.14 14.63 2.71
CA ALA A 8 2.84 15.82 3.20
C ALA A 8 2.22 17.08 2.59
N TRP A 9 2.28 18.20 3.33
CA TRP A 9 1.89 19.53 2.83
C TRP A 9 0.41 19.72 2.47
N THR A 10 -0.46 18.77 2.85
CA THR A 10 -1.90 18.93 2.72
C THR A 10 -2.37 20.13 3.57
N GLY A 11 -2.99 21.14 2.95
CA GLY A 11 -3.53 22.33 3.67
C GLY A 11 -2.65 23.58 3.68
N LEU A 12 -1.62 23.67 2.83
CA LEU A 12 -0.83 24.90 2.70
C LEU A 12 -1.65 26.07 2.11
N PRO A 13 -1.46 27.31 2.62
CA PRO A 13 -2.11 28.49 2.05
C PRO A 13 -1.55 28.82 0.65
N ALA A 14 -2.45 29.15 -0.28
CA ALA A 14 -2.10 29.48 -1.66
C ALA A 14 -1.11 30.68 -1.73
N GLY A 15 -0.13 30.59 -2.63
CA GLY A 15 0.85 31.64 -2.87
C GLY A 15 1.97 31.77 -1.83
N ARG A 16 1.98 30.94 -0.77
CA ARG A 16 3.11 30.82 0.16
C ARG A 16 3.82 29.48 -0.03
N TYR A 17 5.13 29.47 0.20
CA TYR A 17 5.99 28.27 0.08
C TYR A 17 6.06 27.64 -1.32
N GLY A 18 5.97 28.44 -2.37
CA GLY A 18 6.10 27.96 -3.76
C GLY A 18 7.43 27.27 -4.07
N TRP A 19 8.48 27.50 -3.27
CA TRP A 19 9.77 26.81 -3.39
C TRP A 19 9.67 25.31 -3.03
N LEU A 20 8.71 24.89 -2.18
CA LEU A 20 8.52 23.48 -1.81
C LEU A 20 8.14 22.60 -3.01
N ALA A 21 7.53 23.18 -4.05
CA ALA A 21 7.19 22.45 -5.27
C ALA A 21 8.42 21.96 -6.04
N TYR A 22 9.61 22.49 -5.76
CA TYR A 22 10.87 22.10 -6.39
C TYR A 22 11.72 21.19 -5.49
N GLU A 23 11.26 20.90 -4.28
CA GLU A 23 11.97 20.05 -3.32
C GLU A 23 11.47 18.60 -3.40
N THR A 24 12.36 17.65 -3.16
CA THR A 24 12.02 16.20 -3.17
C THR A 24 11.34 15.73 -1.88
N ILE A 25 11.21 16.61 -0.88
CA ILE A 25 10.80 16.25 0.48
C ILE A 25 9.48 15.48 0.52
N GLU A 26 8.49 15.84 -0.29
CA GLU A 26 7.23 15.09 -0.34
C GLU A 26 7.44 13.64 -0.83
N ALA A 27 8.25 13.46 -1.87
CA ALA A 27 8.60 12.14 -2.37
C ALA A 27 9.43 11.35 -1.34
N ASP A 28 10.38 12.00 -0.68
CA ASP A 28 11.24 11.38 0.34
C ASP A 28 10.43 10.92 1.56
N VAL A 29 9.49 11.76 2.04
CA VAL A 29 8.58 11.40 3.12
C VAL A 29 7.69 10.21 2.72
N ARG A 30 7.22 10.16 1.47
CA ARG A 30 6.44 9.03 0.97
C ARG A 30 7.29 7.75 0.97
N VAL A 31 8.50 7.79 0.42
CA VAL A 31 9.43 6.64 0.37
C VAL A 31 9.77 6.15 1.78
N ALA A 32 10.14 7.06 2.68
CA ALA A 32 10.45 6.72 4.06
C ALA A 32 9.23 6.15 4.80
N GLY A 33 8.05 6.73 4.60
CA GLY A 33 6.80 6.27 5.19
C GLY A 33 6.40 4.87 4.74
N VAL A 34 6.57 4.58 3.44
CA VAL A 34 6.39 3.23 2.87
C VAL A 34 7.37 2.24 3.51
N ALA A 35 8.67 2.57 3.55
CA ALA A 35 9.69 1.68 4.12
C ALA A 35 9.41 1.37 5.61
N VAL A 36 9.02 2.38 6.39
CA VAL A 36 8.65 2.21 7.82
C VAL A 36 7.39 1.35 7.96
N ALA A 37 6.37 1.57 7.12
CA ALA A 37 5.13 0.78 7.15
C ALA A 37 5.40 -0.71 6.91
N ARG A 38 6.18 -1.01 5.86
CA ARG A 38 6.57 -2.38 5.49
C ARG A 38 7.39 -3.02 6.62
N ARG A 39 8.38 -2.31 7.15
CA ARG A 39 9.20 -2.81 8.27
C ARG A 39 8.38 -3.10 9.53
N LEU A 40 7.47 -2.20 9.89
CA LEU A 40 6.60 -2.38 11.05
C LEU A 40 5.64 -3.56 10.85
N THR A 41 5.11 -3.73 9.64
CA THR A 41 4.27 -4.89 9.26
C THR A 41 5.03 -6.19 9.47
N SER A 42 6.23 -6.30 8.91
CA SER A 42 7.10 -7.48 9.07
C SER A 42 7.37 -7.81 10.54
N LEU A 43 7.76 -6.82 11.35
CA LEU A 43 8.04 -7.01 12.79
C LEU A 43 6.80 -7.46 13.57
N THR A 44 5.65 -6.83 13.31
CA THR A 44 4.40 -7.15 14.04
C THR A 44 3.77 -8.46 13.61
N ALA A 45 3.89 -8.83 12.33
CA ALA A 45 3.52 -10.15 11.83
C ALA A 45 4.40 -11.25 12.47
N SER A 46 5.73 -11.06 12.52
CA SER A 46 6.64 -12.01 13.19
C SER A 46 6.38 -12.15 14.69
N ALA A 47 5.80 -11.12 15.33
CA ALA A 47 5.40 -11.14 16.72
C ALA A 47 3.99 -11.73 16.95
N GLY A 48 3.37 -12.30 15.91
CA GLY A 48 2.03 -12.91 16.00
C GLY A 48 0.90 -11.90 16.21
N ASN A 49 1.08 -10.64 15.81
CA ASN A 49 0.07 -9.59 15.97
C ASN A 49 -0.46 -9.10 14.61
N PRO A 50 -1.37 -9.85 13.96
CA PRO A 50 -1.86 -9.54 12.63
C PRO A 50 -2.63 -8.22 12.56
N MET A 51 -3.31 -7.84 13.64
CA MET A 51 -4.04 -6.56 13.69
C MET A 51 -3.09 -5.35 13.66
N ARG A 52 -1.96 -5.41 14.37
CA ARG A 52 -0.93 -4.36 14.30
C ARG A 52 -0.27 -4.31 12.93
N ALA A 53 -0.03 -5.46 12.30
CA ALA A 53 0.51 -5.55 10.95
C ALA A 53 -0.44 -4.90 9.93
N ARG A 54 -1.74 -5.23 9.99
CA ARG A 54 -2.77 -4.62 9.15
C ARG A 54 -2.85 -3.11 9.33
N ASN A 55 -2.79 -2.62 10.57
CA ASN A 55 -2.80 -1.17 10.84
C ASN A 55 -1.57 -0.44 10.27
N ALA A 56 -0.41 -1.09 10.24
CA ALA A 56 0.80 -0.54 9.62
C ALA A 56 0.66 -0.46 8.09
N LEU A 57 0.17 -1.53 7.45
CA LEU A 57 -0.12 -1.55 6.01
C LEU A 57 -1.12 -0.45 5.61
N MET A 58 -2.25 -0.35 6.33
CA MET A 58 -3.26 0.68 6.05
C MET A 58 -2.69 2.10 6.17
N ALA A 59 -1.79 2.34 7.13
CA ALA A 59 -1.14 3.64 7.25
C ALA A 59 -0.20 3.94 6.07
N GLY A 60 0.52 2.93 5.57
CA GLY A 60 1.34 3.06 4.36
C GLY A 60 0.50 3.30 3.10
N LEU A 61 -0.62 2.59 2.94
CA LEU A 61 -1.54 2.78 1.81
C LEU A 61 -2.20 4.17 1.81
N ARG A 62 -2.38 4.81 2.97
CA ARG A 62 -2.81 6.22 3.02
C ARG A 62 -1.78 7.20 2.43
N LEU A 63 -0.49 6.86 2.48
CA LEU A 63 0.59 7.66 1.88
C LEU A 63 0.80 7.34 0.40
N ALA A 64 0.70 6.06 0.04
CA ALA A 64 0.95 5.58 -1.30
C ALA A 64 -0.09 4.51 -1.69
N PRO A 65 -1.30 4.92 -2.12
CA PRO A 65 -2.41 4.01 -2.37
C PRO A 65 -2.15 2.96 -3.46
N ALA A 66 -1.33 3.30 -4.46
CA ALA A 66 -0.93 2.39 -5.55
C ALA A 66 0.44 1.74 -5.33
N CYS A 67 1.00 1.78 -4.11
CA CYS A 67 2.29 1.15 -3.83
C CYS A 67 2.16 -0.38 -3.85
N GLU A 68 2.60 -0.99 -4.94
CA GLU A 68 2.48 -2.43 -5.17
C GLU A 68 3.24 -3.27 -4.14
N GLU A 69 4.37 -2.77 -3.63
CA GLU A 69 5.14 -3.43 -2.57
C GLU A 69 4.32 -3.61 -1.27
N ILE A 70 3.56 -2.59 -0.87
CA ILE A 70 2.69 -2.67 0.31
C ILE A 70 1.53 -3.64 0.05
N TRP A 71 0.98 -3.66 -1.16
CA TRP A 71 -0.08 -4.59 -1.51
C TRP A 71 0.39 -6.05 -1.54
N ARG A 72 1.60 -6.32 -2.02
CA ARG A 72 2.23 -7.65 -1.93
C ARG A 72 2.42 -8.10 -0.49
N ASP A 73 2.86 -7.21 0.39
CA ASP A 73 2.95 -7.49 1.83
C ASP A 73 1.56 -7.76 2.43
N ALA A 74 0.51 -7.04 1.99
CA ALA A 74 -0.87 -7.24 2.43
C ALA A 74 -1.46 -8.58 1.99
N LEU A 75 -1.24 -8.98 0.74
CA LEU A 75 -1.66 -10.29 0.21
C LEU A 75 -0.97 -11.43 0.97
N THR A 76 0.32 -11.29 1.24
CA THR A 76 1.10 -12.27 2.01
C THR A 76 0.58 -12.38 3.44
N LEU A 77 0.31 -11.25 4.10
CA LEU A 77 -0.25 -11.22 5.45
C LEU A 77 -1.66 -11.84 5.50
N ALA A 78 -2.52 -11.53 4.53
CA ALA A 78 -3.85 -12.11 4.43
C ALA A 78 -3.76 -13.63 4.24
N ASN A 79 -2.87 -14.12 3.38
CA ASN A 79 -2.68 -15.55 3.19
C ASN A 79 -2.14 -16.28 4.44
N GLN A 80 -1.36 -15.59 5.28
CA GLN A 80 -0.81 -16.16 6.51
C GLN A 80 -1.83 -16.25 7.65
N PHE A 81 -2.73 -15.27 7.79
CA PHE A 81 -3.56 -15.11 8.99
C PHE A 81 -5.07 -15.11 8.73
N ALA A 82 -5.52 -15.03 7.48
CA ALA A 82 -6.92 -14.85 7.12
C ALA A 82 -7.42 -16.00 6.24
N GLU A 83 -8.73 -16.01 5.97
CA GLU A 83 -9.31 -17.02 5.09
C GLU A 83 -9.11 -16.64 3.61
N ARG A 84 -9.23 -17.61 2.71
CA ARG A 84 -9.02 -17.41 1.27
C ARG A 84 -9.91 -16.31 0.67
N ALA A 85 -11.09 -16.09 1.23
CA ALA A 85 -12.00 -15.01 0.82
C ALA A 85 -11.39 -13.62 1.09
N ASP A 86 -10.63 -13.47 2.18
CA ASP A 86 -9.99 -12.20 2.54
C ASP A 86 -8.84 -11.87 1.58
N VAL A 87 -8.08 -12.89 1.14
CA VAL A 87 -7.00 -12.70 0.15
C VAL A 87 -7.57 -12.19 -1.18
N ARG A 88 -8.74 -12.70 -1.59
CA ARG A 88 -9.41 -12.25 -2.82
C ARG A 88 -9.88 -10.79 -2.71
N ALA A 89 -10.49 -10.42 -1.59
CA ALA A 89 -10.91 -9.04 -1.36
C ALA A 89 -9.72 -8.07 -1.39
N VAL A 90 -8.59 -8.44 -0.80
CA VAL A 90 -7.36 -7.63 -0.86
C VAL A 90 -6.83 -7.49 -2.29
N ALA A 91 -6.91 -8.54 -3.12
CA ALA A 91 -6.52 -8.47 -4.52
C ALA A 91 -7.44 -7.54 -5.34
N ASP A 92 -8.76 -7.61 -5.11
CA ASP A 92 -9.73 -6.72 -5.76
C ASP A 92 -9.47 -5.24 -5.38
N ASP A 93 -9.28 -4.95 -4.08
CA ASP A 93 -8.94 -3.61 -3.59
C ASP A 93 -7.61 -3.09 -4.15
N MET A 94 -6.60 -3.96 -4.25
CA MET A 94 -5.30 -3.64 -4.82
C MET A 94 -5.44 -3.22 -6.29
N TYR A 95 -6.10 -4.01 -7.12
CA TYR A 95 -6.25 -3.69 -8.54
C TYR A 95 -7.08 -2.41 -8.75
N ALA A 96 -8.11 -2.18 -7.95
CA ALA A 96 -8.87 -0.93 -7.97
C ALA A 96 -8.00 0.28 -7.59
N ALA A 97 -7.15 0.15 -6.57
CA ALA A 97 -6.25 1.22 -6.14
C ALA A 97 -5.17 1.52 -7.19
N ILE A 98 -4.58 0.49 -7.82
CA ILE A 98 -3.61 0.65 -8.90
C ILE A 98 -4.27 1.30 -10.12
N ALA A 99 -5.47 0.87 -10.50
CA ALA A 99 -6.20 1.48 -11.62
C ALA A 99 -6.52 2.97 -11.37
N ARG A 100 -6.79 3.36 -10.12
CA ARG A 100 -7.17 4.73 -9.76
C ARG A 100 -5.99 5.67 -9.54
N PHE A 101 -4.91 5.20 -8.92
CA PHE A 101 -3.80 6.04 -8.45
C PHE A 101 -2.44 5.66 -9.02
N GLY A 102 -2.36 4.52 -9.72
CA GLY A 102 -1.12 3.95 -10.24
C GLY A 102 -0.82 4.35 -11.69
N SER A 103 0.09 3.61 -12.29
CA SER A 103 0.49 3.81 -13.68
C SER A 103 -0.64 3.44 -14.66
N PRO A 104 -0.80 4.16 -15.78
CA PRO A 104 -1.70 3.75 -16.87
C PRO A 104 -1.41 2.36 -17.44
N ARG A 105 -0.20 1.83 -17.19
CA ARG A 105 0.20 0.46 -17.58
C ARG A 105 -0.46 -0.63 -16.73
N GLY A 106 -1.10 -0.27 -15.62
CA GLY A 106 -1.64 -1.22 -14.65
C GLY A 106 -0.56 -1.72 -13.70
N ALA A 107 -0.85 -2.85 -13.04
CA ALA A 107 0.03 -3.48 -12.08
C ALA A 107 1.31 -4.04 -12.73
N GLU A 108 2.39 -4.11 -11.98
CA GLU A 108 3.62 -4.78 -12.38
C GLU A 108 3.41 -6.29 -12.54
N ALA A 109 4.16 -6.90 -13.47
CA ALA A 109 4.11 -8.34 -13.72
C ALA A 109 4.47 -9.17 -12.48
N GLU A 110 5.33 -8.64 -11.60
CA GLU A 110 5.66 -9.29 -10.33
C GLU A 110 4.43 -9.39 -9.42
N THR A 111 3.67 -8.30 -9.30
CA THR A 111 2.43 -8.25 -8.50
C THR A 111 1.37 -9.19 -9.04
N ASP A 112 1.24 -9.27 -10.37
CA ASP A 112 0.34 -10.22 -11.03
C ASP A 112 0.72 -11.67 -10.77
N ALA A 113 2.01 -11.98 -10.81
CA ALA A 113 2.52 -13.31 -10.49
C ALA A 113 2.23 -13.70 -9.03
N VAL A 114 2.36 -12.77 -8.09
CA VAL A 114 2.02 -13.01 -6.67
C VAL A 114 0.53 -13.34 -6.51
N VAL A 115 -0.35 -12.60 -7.19
CA VAL A 115 -1.79 -12.89 -7.16
C VAL A 115 -2.09 -14.27 -7.73
N ASP A 116 -1.50 -14.63 -8.88
CA ASP A 116 -1.71 -15.94 -9.49
C ASP A 116 -1.22 -17.10 -8.59
N GLN A 117 -0.09 -16.91 -7.91
CA GLN A 117 0.44 -17.89 -6.94
C GLN A 117 -0.49 -18.08 -5.74
N LEU A 118 -1.02 -17.00 -5.18
CA LEU A 118 -1.87 -17.05 -3.97
C LEU A 118 -3.33 -17.41 -4.29
N LEU A 119 -3.80 -17.04 -5.47
CA LEU A 119 -5.18 -17.22 -5.91
C LEU A 119 -5.21 -17.81 -7.33
N PRO A 120 -4.84 -19.08 -7.51
CA PRO A 120 -4.87 -19.72 -8.82
C PRO A 120 -6.29 -19.69 -9.40
N GLY A 121 -6.42 -19.21 -10.64
CA GLY A 121 -7.70 -19.03 -11.32
C GLY A 121 -8.45 -17.74 -10.95
N TYR A 122 -7.81 -16.81 -10.25
CA TYR A 122 -8.36 -15.48 -10.00
C TYR A 122 -8.63 -14.75 -11.30
N ARG A 123 -9.81 -14.14 -11.38
CA ARG A 123 -10.17 -13.21 -12.44
C ARG A 123 -10.41 -11.86 -11.80
N ARG A 124 -9.70 -10.84 -12.28
CA ARG A 124 -9.95 -9.45 -11.92
C ARG A 124 -11.42 -9.17 -12.16
N SER A 125 -12.13 -8.69 -11.15
CA SER A 125 -13.43 -8.10 -11.42
C SER A 125 -13.18 -6.88 -12.31
N ALA A 126 -13.88 -6.81 -13.45
CA ALA A 126 -13.82 -5.62 -14.29
C ALA A 126 -14.45 -4.49 -13.47
N ALA A 127 -13.66 -3.47 -13.16
CA ALA A 127 -14.13 -2.24 -12.52
C ALA A 127 -15.03 -1.43 -13.46
#